data_AF-A0A7W0N8F9-F1
#
_entry.id   AF-A0A7W0N8F9-F1
#
_cell.length_a   1.000
_cell.length_b   1.000
_cell.length_c   1.000
_cell.angle_alpha   90.00
_cell.angle_beta   90.00
_cell.angle_gamma   90.00
#
_symmetry.space_group_name_H-M   'P 1'
#
loop_
_entity.id
_entity.type
_entity.pdbx_description
1 polymer ?
#
loop_
_entity_poly.entity_id
_entity_poly.type
_entity_poly.pdbx_seq_one_letter_code
_entity_poly.pdbx_strand_id
1 'polypeptide(L)'
;MKTILYTVFALVAFALNSILCRLALGAEAIDAASFTLIRLISGAVTLVVISLFFSKKESNERRGNWFSAFFLFAYAVCFSFAYINLTTGTGALILFGSVQATMICAALFKGERPKILEWLGLMFALGGLIYLVFPGLSSPPLLSSALMAVAGIAWGF
;
A
#
# COMPACT_ATOMS: atom_id res chain seq x y z
N MET A 1 19.17 -16.84 -4.00
CA MET A 1 19.08 -16.10 -5.27
C MET A 1 17.64 -15.79 -5.71
N LYS A 2 16.72 -16.75 -5.77
CA LYS A 2 15.31 -16.50 -6.18
C LYS A 2 14.60 -15.43 -5.33
N THR A 3 14.79 -15.43 -4.01
CA THR A 3 14.18 -14.43 -3.12
C THR A 3 14.62 -13.01 -3.45
N ILE A 4 15.92 -12.78 -3.63
CA ILE A 4 16.45 -11.45 -3.98
C ILE A 4 15.84 -10.96 -5.29
N LEU A 5 15.76 -11.82 -6.30
CA LEU A 5 15.15 -11.46 -7.60
C LEU A 5 13.68 -11.03 -7.44
N TYR A 6 12.88 -11.80 -6.72
CA TYR A 6 11.47 -11.46 -6.48
C TYR A 6 11.31 -10.22 -5.62
N THR A 7 12.17 -10.00 -4.63
CA THR A 7 12.18 -8.78 -3.82
C THR A 7 12.51 -7.56 -4.67
N VAL A 8 13.55 -7.62 -5.52
CA VAL A 8 13.91 -6.52 -6.43
C VAL A 8 12.75 -6.24 -7.39
N PHE A 9 12.16 -7.28 -7.98
CA PHE A 9 11.01 -7.13 -8.87
C PHE A 9 9.82 -6.46 -8.17
N ALA A 10 9.49 -6.89 -6.94
CA ALA A 10 8.42 -6.30 -6.15
C ALA A 10 8.71 -4.83 -5.83
N LEU A 11 9.94 -4.48 -5.41
CA LEU A 11 10.32 -3.10 -5.09
C LEU A 11 10.26 -2.19 -6.33
N VAL A 12 10.68 -2.68 -7.49
CA VAL A 12 10.55 -1.95 -8.76
C VAL A 12 9.07 -1.74 -9.11
N ALA A 13 8.23 -2.76 -8.96
CA ALA A 13 6.79 -2.64 -9.19
C ALA A 13 6.13 -1.64 -8.23
N PHE A 14 6.50 -1.63 -6.95
CA PHE A 14 6.03 -0.65 -5.97
C PHE A 14 6.46 0.78 -6.32
N ALA A 15 7.71 0.97 -6.72
CA ALA A 15 8.23 2.27 -7.15
C ALA A 15 7.50 2.78 -8.40
N LEU A 16 7.36 1.93 -9.43
CA LEU A 16 6.64 2.25 -10.65
C LEU A 16 5.17 2.57 -10.39
N ASN A 17 4.51 1.82 -9.50
CA ASN A 17 3.12 2.12 -9.13
C ASN A 17 2.98 3.55 -8.62
N SER A 18 3.83 4.00 -7.68
CA SER A 18 3.77 5.37 -7.17
C SER A 18 4.05 6.43 -8.24
N ILE A 19 4.98 6.17 -9.17
CA ILE A 19 5.27 7.07 -10.29
C ILE A 19 4.06 7.19 -11.21
N LEU A 20 3.46 6.07 -11.62
CA LEU A 20 2.29 6.05 -12.50
C LEU A 20 1.07 6.71 -11.85
N CYS A 21 0.84 6.46 -10.54
CA CYS A 21 -0.20 7.15 -9.78
C CYS A 21 0.01 8.67 -9.78
N ARG A 22 1.26 9.12 -9.60
CA ARG A 22 1.59 10.55 -9.61
C ARG A 22 1.40 11.17 -10.98
N LEU A 23 1.77 10.49 -12.05
CA LEU A 23 1.56 10.97 -13.42
C LEU A 23 0.06 11.06 -13.77
N ALA A 24 -0.75 10.13 -13.28
CA ALA A 24 -2.19 10.14 -13.54
C ALA A 24 -2.94 11.18 -12.68
N LEU A 25 -2.73 11.16 -11.36
CA LEU A 25 -3.48 11.99 -10.41
C LEU A 25 -2.86 13.36 -10.18
N GLY A 26 -1.52 13.44 -10.13
CA GLY A 26 -0.81 14.68 -9.83
C GLY A 26 -0.75 15.67 -11.00
N ALA A 27 -0.87 15.18 -12.24
CA ALA A 27 -1.03 16.03 -13.42
C ALA A 27 -2.52 16.29 -13.76
N GLU A 28 -3.45 15.90 -12.89
CA GLU A 28 -4.90 15.98 -13.09
C GLU A 28 -5.40 15.34 -14.41
N ALA A 29 -4.69 14.34 -14.93
CA ALA A 29 -5.06 13.67 -16.17
C ALA A 29 -6.34 12.83 -16.02
N ILE A 30 -6.67 12.43 -14.79
CA ILE A 30 -7.86 11.66 -14.44
C ILE A 30 -8.29 11.96 -13.00
N ASP A 31 -9.59 11.88 -12.71
CA ASP A 31 -10.09 12.00 -11.35
C ASP A 31 -9.79 10.74 -10.50
N ALA A 32 -9.76 10.91 -9.17
CA ALA A 32 -9.41 9.83 -8.25
C ALA A 32 -10.39 8.65 -8.26
N ALA A 33 -11.66 8.87 -8.54
CA ALA A 33 -12.66 7.80 -8.55
C ALA A 33 -12.48 6.92 -9.79
N SER A 34 -12.41 7.53 -10.98
CA SER A 34 -12.14 6.83 -12.24
C SER A 34 -10.79 6.10 -12.20
N PHE A 35 -9.75 6.76 -11.66
CA PHE A 35 -8.44 6.14 -11.47
C PHE A 35 -8.53 4.86 -10.61
N THR A 36 -9.21 4.95 -9.46
CA THR A 36 -9.37 3.81 -8.55
C THR A 36 -10.12 2.66 -9.23
N LEU A 37 -11.21 2.98 -9.94
CA LEU A 37 -12.05 2.00 -10.61
C LEU A 37 -11.26 1.26 -11.71
N ILE A 38 -10.58 2.00 -12.59
CA ILE A 38 -9.75 1.42 -13.65
C ILE A 38 -8.68 0.51 -13.05
N ARG A 39 -8.02 0.94 -11.96
CA ARG A 39 -6.97 0.15 -11.30
C ARG A 39 -7.52 -1.16 -10.74
N LEU A 40 -8.67 -1.13 -10.06
CA LEU A 40 -9.30 -2.32 -9.49
C LEU A 40 -9.81 -3.28 -10.58
N ILE A 41 -10.46 -2.77 -11.63
CA ILE A 41 -10.93 -3.60 -12.74
C ILE A 41 -9.75 -4.23 -13.48
N SER A 42 -8.70 -3.47 -13.77
CA SER A 42 -7.49 -4.00 -14.42
C SER A 42 -6.82 -5.10 -13.59
N GLY A 43 -6.72 -4.89 -12.27
CA GLY A 43 -6.22 -5.91 -11.34
C GLY A 43 -7.09 -7.17 -11.34
N ALA A 44 -8.41 -7.02 -11.30
CA ALA A 44 -9.35 -8.14 -11.35
C ALA A 44 -9.24 -8.93 -12.67
N VAL A 45 -9.20 -8.24 -13.82
CA VAL A 45 -9.02 -8.86 -15.14
C VAL A 45 -7.69 -9.61 -15.21
N THR A 46 -6.60 -8.99 -14.71
CA THR A 46 -5.28 -9.62 -14.70
C THR A 46 -5.27 -10.89 -13.85
N LEU A 47 -5.89 -10.87 -12.66
CA LEU A 47 -6.02 -12.05 -11.81
C LEU A 47 -6.87 -13.15 -12.46
N VAL A 48 -7.96 -12.79 -13.14
CA VAL A 48 -8.78 -13.74 -13.91
C VAL A 48 -7.94 -14.40 -15.01
N VAL A 49 -7.20 -13.61 -15.79
CA VAL A 49 -6.29 -14.12 -16.84
C VAL A 49 -5.27 -15.08 -16.24
N ILE A 50 -4.56 -14.69 -15.18
CA ILE A 50 -3.58 -15.56 -14.51
C ILE A 50 -4.25 -16.85 -14.01
N SER A 51 -5.44 -16.75 -13.41
CA SER A 51 -6.17 -17.92 -12.93
C SER A 51 -6.55 -18.87 -14.07
N LEU A 52 -6.99 -18.36 -15.21
CA LEU A 52 -7.35 -19.19 -16.37
C LEU A 52 -6.15 -19.94 -16.95
N PHE A 53 -4.96 -19.33 -16.96
CA PHE A 53 -3.76 -19.94 -17.54
C PHE A 53 -2.97 -20.82 -16.56
N PHE A 54 -3.00 -20.52 -15.26
CA PHE A 54 -2.12 -21.15 -14.27
C PHE A 54 -2.84 -21.95 -13.18
N SER A 55 -4.17 -21.88 -13.07
CA SER A 55 -4.89 -22.71 -12.11
C SER A 55 -4.89 -24.17 -12.54
N LYS A 56 -4.17 -25.02 -11.80
CA LYS A 56 -4.54 -26.43 -11.72
C LYS A 56 -5.93 -26.50 -11.09
N LYS A 57 -6.79 -27.33 -11.67
CA LYS A 57 -8.21 -27.52 -11.33
C LYS A 57 -8.36 -28.10 -9.92
N GLU A 58 -8.02 -27.36 -8.88
CA GLU A 58 -8.33 -27.71 -7.50
C GLU A 58 -9.74 -27.20 -7.19
N SER A 59 -10.64 -28.15 -7.00
CA SER A 59 -12.02 -27.98 -6.59
C SER A 59 -12.12 -27.59 -5.11
N ASN A 60 -11.42 -26.53 -4.71
CA ASN A 60 -11.62 -25.96 -3.40
C ASN A 60 -12.57 -24.77 -3.59
N GLU A 61 -13.77 -24.86 -3.01
CA GLU A 61 -14.71 -23.74 -2.93
C GLU A 61 -14.08 -22.61 -2.11
N ARG A 62 -13.18 -21.85 -2.73
CA ARG A 62 -12.60 -20.67 -2.14
C ARG A 62 -13.67 -19.59 -2.11
N ARG A 63 -14.45 -19.57 -1.03
CA ARG A 63 -15.31 -18.45 -0.68
C ARG A 63 -14.46 -17.18 -0.67
N GLY A 64 -14.89 -16.17 -1.42
CA GLY A 64 -14.25 -14.86 -1.41
C GLY A 64 -14.27 -14.26 0.00
N ASN A 65 -13.17 -13.63 0.41
CA ASN A 65 -13.10 -12.93 1.68
C ASN A 65 -13.58 -11.48 1.53
N TRP A 66 -14.87 -11.26 1.79
CA TRP A 66 -15.48 -9.92 1.74
C TRP A 66 -14.79 -8.91 2.67
N PHE A 67 -14.22 -9.39 3.78
CA PHE A 67 -13.49 -8.53 4.72
C PHE A 67 -12.19 -7.99 4.09
N SER A 68 -11.39 -8.85 3.44
CA SER A 68 -10.21 -8.40 2.69
C SER A 68 -10.59 -7.53 1.49
N ALA A 69 -11.72 -7.82 0.82
CA ALA A 69 -12.19 -6.99 -0.30
C ALA A 69 -12.57 -5.57 0.17
N PHE A 70 -13.24 -5.46 1.32
CA PHE A 70 -13.56 -4.16 1.92
C PHE A 70 -12.30 -3.36 2.25
N PHE A 71 -11.31 -3.98 2.90
CA PHE A 71 -10.05 -3.30 3.22
C PHE A 71 -9.25 -2.91 1.99
N LEU A 72 -9.20 -3.78 0.97
CA LEU A 72 -8.58 -3.46 -0.32
C LEU A 72 -9.24 -2.24 -0.98
N PHE A 73 -10.57 -2.18 -0.96
CA PHE A 73 -11.33 -1.06 -1.50
C PHE A 73 -11.10 0.22 -0.68
N ALA A 74 -11.21 0.15 0.64
CA ALA A 74 -10.97 1.27 1.55
C ALA A 74 -9.56 1.85 1.36
N TYR A 75 -8.54 0.99 1.29
CA TYR A 75 -7.18 1.38 0.94
C TYR A 75 -7.15 2.13 -0.40
N ALA A 76 -7.70 1.54 -1.46
CA ALA A 76 -7.58 2.08 -2.81
C ALA A 76 -8.26 3.45 -2.97
N VAL A 77 -9.44 3.64 -2.38
CA VAL A 77 -10.18 4.91 -2.41
C VAL A 77 -9.44 5.96 -1.60
N CYS A 78 -9.15 5.70 -0.32
CA CYS A 78 -8.50 6.67 0.56
C CYS A 78 -7.12 7.07 0.04
N PHE A 79 -6.35 6.12 -0.51
CA PHE A 79 -5.06 6.38 -1.15
C PHE A 79 -5.20 7.36 -2.32
N SER A 80 -6.14 7.11 -3.25
CA SER A 80 -6.28 7.92 -4.46
C SER A 80 -6.68 9.36 -4.15
N PHE A 81 -7.61 9.57 -3.20
CA PHE A 81 -7.99 10.91 -2.76
C PHE A 81 -6.88 11.62 -1.97
N ALA A 82 -6.14 10.89 -1.14
CA ALA A 82 -5.02 11.47 -0.40
C ALA A 82 -3.87 11.91 -1.32
N TYR A 83 -3.64 11.19 -2.43
CA TYR A 83 -2.56 11.48 -3.39
C TYR A 83 -2.75 12.79 -4.16
N ILE A 84 -3.97 13.32 -4.25
CA ILE A 84 -4.26 14.59 -4.93
C ILE A 84 -3.46 15.73 -4.27
N ASN A 85 -3.49 15.83 -2.94
CA ASN A 85 -2.91 16.96 -2.22
C ASN A 85 -1.64 16.62 -1.43
N LEU A 86 -1.25 15.34 -1.35
CA LEU A 86 -0.01 14.94 -0.68
C LEU A 86 1.13 14.76 -1.68
N THR A 87 2.30 15.26 -1.31
CA THR A 87 3.55 14.92 -1.99
C THR A 87 3.85 13.43 -1.84
N THR A 88 4.62 12.86 -2.76
CA THR A 88 4.96 11.42 -2.73
C THR A 88 5.72 11.05 -1.46
N GLY A 89 6.60 11.95 -0.98
CA GLY A 89 7.36 11.74 0.26
C GLY A 89 6.46 11.72 1.51
N THR A 90 5.64 12.76 1.71
CA THR A 90 4.77 12.85 2.89
C THR A 90 3.71 11.75 2.90
N GLY A 91 3.12 11.45 1.73
CA GLY A 91 2.18 10.35 1.59
C GLY A 91 2.81 9.00 1.92
N ALA A 92 4.04 8.74 1.46
CA ALA A 92 4.76 7.51 1.78
C ALA A 92 5.06 7.37 3.29
N LEU A 93 5.51 8.44 3.96
CA LEU A 93 5.76 8.42 5.41
C LEU A 93 4.51 8.04 6.21
N ILE A 94 3.39 8.69 5.91
CA ILE A 94 2.13 8.43 6.61
C ILE A 94 1.66 7.01 6.32
N LEU A 95 1.64 6.60 5.04
CA LEU A 95 1.15 5.29 4.63
C LEU A 95 1.95 4.16 5.25
N PHE A 96 3.28 4.16 5.07
CA PHE A 96 4.12 3.09 5.60
C PHE A 96 4.19 3.12 7.13
N GLY A 97 4.20 4.30 7.75
CA GLY A 97 4.12 4.42 9.21
C GLY A 97 2.82 3.79 9.76
N SER A 98 1.68 4.09 9.14
CA SER A 98 0.38 3.52 9.52
C SER A 98 0.32 2.01 9.30
N VAL A 99 0.79 1.49 8.17
CA VAL A 99 0.85 0.04 7.91
C VAL A 99 1.67 -0.68 8.99
N GLN A 100 2.87 -0.17 9.27
CA GLN A 100 3.76 -0.79 10.26
C GLN A 100 3.15 -0.75 11.66
N ALA A 101 2.57 0.39 12.06
CA ALA A 101 1.87 0.49 13.34
C ALA A 101 0.72 -0.54 13.44
N THR A 102 -0.12 -0.65 12.41
CA THR A 102 -1.23 -1.60 12.39
C THR A 102 -0.76 -3.04 12.46
N MET A 103 0.25 -3.43 11.67
CA MET A 103 0.78 -4.80 11.68
C MET A 103 1.39 -5.16 13.03
N ILE A 104 2.15 -4.25 13.66
CA ILE A 104 2.75 -4.49 14.98
C ILE A 104 1.67 -4.59 16.05
N CYS A 105 0.70 -3.68 16.06
CA CYS A 105 -0.43 -3.75 16.99
C CYS A 105 -1.17 -5.08 16.84
N ALA A 106 -1.48 -5.49 15.61
CA ALA A 106 -2.15 -6.75 15.33
C ALA A 106 -1.32 -7.98 15.78
N ALA A 107 0.00 -7.96 15.57
CA ALA A 107 0.91 -9.01 16.02
C ALA A 107 0.94 -9.11 17.56
N LEU A 108 1.04 -7.97 18.24
CA LEU A 108 1.00 -7.91 19.72
C LEU A 108 -0.33 -8.41 20.27
N PHE A 109 -1.47 -8.05 19.65
CA PHE A 109 -2.79 -8.56 20.05
C PHE A 109 -2.92 -10.08 19.84
N LYS A 110 -2.23 -10.64 18.83
CA LYS A 110 -2.16 -12.09 18.60
C LYS A 110 -1.15 -12.80 19.51
N GLY A 111 -0.45 -12.07 20.37
CA GLY A 111 0.53 -12.61 21.32
C GLY A 111 1.92 -12.84 20.72
N GLU A 112 2.18 -12.39 19.49
CA GLU A 112 3.52 -12.41 18.92
C GLU A 112 4.40 -11.38 19.63
N ARG A 113 5.65 -11.76 19.93
CA ARG A 113 6.64 -10.88 20.57
C ARG A 113 7.79 -10.66 19.61
N PRO A 114 7.83 -9.49 18.91
CA PRO A 114 8.91 -9.20 17.97
C PRO A 114 10.27 -9.20 18.68
N LYS A 115 11.28 -9.76 18.02
CA LYS A 115 12.64 -9.81 18.55
C LYS A 115 13.26 -8.40 18.57
N ILE A 116 14.25 -8.20 19.44
CA ILE A 116 14.96 -6.90 19.53
C ILE A 116 15.58 -6.47 18.18
N LEU A 117 16.04 -7.43 17.39
CA LEU A 117 16.61 -7.20 16.05
C LEU A 117 15.56 -6.71 15.05
N GLU A 118 14.31 -7.19 15.14
CA GLU A 118 13.21 -6.76 14.28
C GLU A 118 12.81 -5.32 14.61
N TRP A 119 12.79 -4.96 15.90
CA TRP A 119 12.60 -3.58 16.34
C TRP A 119 13.71 -2.65 15.84
N LEU A 120 14.97 -3.07 15.93
CA LEU A 120 16.09 -2.27 15.42
C LEU A 120 16.01 -2.09 13.90
N GLY A 121 15.71 -3.15 13.16
CA GLY A 121 15.52 -3.08 11.71
C GLY A 121 14.38 -2.13 11.32
N LEU A 122 13.26 -2.19 12.03
CA LEU A 122 12.13 -1.27 11.84
C LEU A 122 12.52 0.18 12.11
N MET A 123 13.19 0.45 13.24
CA MET A 123 13.61 1.81 13.59
C MET A 123 14.61 2.36 12.57
N PHE A 124 15.52 1.53 12.07
CA PHE A 124 16.46 1.92 11.03
C PHE A 124 15.76 2.22 9.70
N ALA A 125 14.78 1.39 9.31
CA ALA A 125 13.99 1.59 8.10
C ALA A 125 13.13 2.86 8.16
N LEU A 126 12.40 3.07 9.26
CA LEU A 126 11.61 4.29 9.48
C LEU A 126 12.51 5.53 9.57
N GLY A 127 13.63 5.44 10.29
CA GLY A 127 14.61 6.52 10.38
C GLY A 127 15.20 6.90 9.03
N GLY A 128 15.57 5.90 8.21
CA GLY A 128 16.04 6.12 6.84
C GLY A 128 15.00 6.77 5.94
N LEU A 129 13.73 6.35 6.05
CA LEU A 129 12.63 6.95 5.30
C LEU A 129 12.39 8.41 5.72
N ILE A 130 12.41 8.71 7.02
CA ILE A 130 12.30 10.07 7.55
C ILE A 130 13.44 10.93 7.03
N TYR A 131 14.68 10.44 7.09
CA TYR A 131 15.85 11.17 6.60
C TYR A 131 15.74 11.52 5.11
N LEU A 132 15.31 10.57 4.27
CA LEU A 132 15.13 10.80 2.83
C LEU A 132 14.04 11.83 2.50
N VAL A 133 12.99 11.92 3.33
CA VAL A 133 11.82 12.78 3.09
C VAL A 133 11.91 14.11 3.86
N PHE A 134 12.80 14.21 4.84
CA PHE A 134 13.03 15.42 5.66
C PHE A 134 13.17 16.71 4.84
N PRO A 135 13.98 16.77 3.76
CA PRO A 135 14.04 17.96 2.91
C PRO A 135 12.74 18.08 2.10
N GLY A 136 11.82 18.95 2.54
CA GLY A 136 10.55 19.23 1.86
C GLY A 136 9.29 18.97 2.67
N LEU A 137 9.41 18.73 3.98
CA LEU A 137 8.24 18.66 4.88
C LEU A 137 7.63 20.05 5.10
N SER A 138 6.64 20.40 4.28
CA SER A 138 5.63 21.40 4.62
C SER A 138 4.48 20.75 5.40
N SER A 139 3.77 21.51 6.23
CA SER A 139 2.58 21.01 6.93
C SER A 139 1.57 20.45 5.92
N PRO A 140 1.31 19.13 5.91
CA PRO A 140 0.41 18.55 4.93
C PRO A 140 -1.05 18.89 5.28
N PRO A 141 -1.96 18.93 4.28
CA PRO A 141 -3.37 19.11 4.53
C PRO A 141 -3.93 18.02 5.45
N LEU A 142 -4.69 18.42 6.47
CA LEU A 142 -5.19 17.52 7.52
C LEU A 142 -6.06 16.39 6.94
N LEU A 143 -7.00 16.73 6.05
CA LEU A 143 -7.92 15.76 5.46
C LEU A 143 -7.17 14.69 4.64
N SER A 144 -6.21 15.09 3.81
CA SER A 144 -5.45 14.15 2.98
C SER A 144 -4.51 13.28 3.80
N SER A 145 -3.96 13.83 4.88
CA SER A 145 -3.15 13.08 5.85
C SER A 145 -3.98 12.02 6.58
N ALA A 146 -5.19 12.39 7.02
CA ALA A 146 -6.13 11.45 7.64
C ALA A 146 -6.56 10.34 6.67
N LEU A 147 -6.88 10.68 5.42
CA LEU A 147 -7.19 9.69 4.39
C LEU A 147 -6.00 8.75 4.13
N MET A 148 -4.78 9.27 4.06
CA MET A 148 -3.59 8.43 3.88
C MET A 148 -3.36 7.49 5.07
N ALA A 149 -3.60 7.95 6.29
CA ALA A 149 -3.50 7.13 7.48
C ALA A 149 -4.55 6.00 7.48
N VAL A 150 -5.81 6.32 7.11
CA VAL A 150 -6.87 5.31 6.92
C VAL A 150 -6.49 4.30 5.85
N ALA A 151 -5.91 4.74 4.73
CA ALA A 151 -5.41 3.85 3.69
C ALA A 151 -4.32 2.91 4.22
N GLY A 152 -3.40 3.41 5.04
CA GLY A 152 -2.35 2.61 5.64
C GLY A 152 -2.87 1.60 6.66
N ILE A 153 -3.83 1.99 7.49
CA ILE A 153 -4.50 1.08 8.43
C ILE A 153 -5.25 -0.01 7.67
N ALA A 154 -6.01 0.36 6.63
CA ALA A 154 -6.74 -0.59 5.82
C ALA A 154 -5.82 -1.60 5.12
N TRP A 155 -4.62 -1.18 4.70
CA TRP A 155 -3.64 -2.08 4.10
C TRP A 155 -2.94 -2.98 5.14
N GLY A 156 -2.86 -2.56 6.41
CA GLY A 156 -2.24 -3.35 7.48
C GLY A 156 -3.10 -4.51 8.01
N PHE A 157 -4.40 -4.57 7.68
CA PHE A 157 -5.33 -5.64 8.06
C PHE A 157 -5.43 -6.73 6.99
#